data_AF-A0A7W2D3V3-F1
#
_entry.id   AF-A0A7W2D3V3-F1
#
_cell.length_a   1.000
_cell.length_b   1.000
_cell.length_c   1.000
_cell.angle_alpha   90.00
_cell.angle_beta   90.00
_cell.angle_gamma   90.00
#
_symmetry.space_group_name_H-M   'P 1'
#
loop_
_entity.id
_entity.type
_entity.pdbx_description
1 polymer ?
#
loop_
_entity_poly.entity_id
_entity_poly.type
_entity_poly.pdbx_seq_one_letter_code
_entity_poly.pdbx_strand_id
1 'polypeptide(L)'
;MKGFTRWADMRGPIIERIGEEEFEAGKEELQARARGHRLAEIRRRQGMTQAQLAELMGVTKSRVSQIERGQASTHEVLARYVAALGGQLHLVADFGEEQLKVG
;
A
#
# COMPACT_ATOMS: atom_id res chain seq x y z
N MET A 1 -34.90 -8.00 -9.88
CA MET A 1 -33.55 -7.92 -10.47
C MET A 1 -32.70 -7.04 -9.56
N LYS A 2 -31.52 -7.48 -9.10
CA LYS A 2 -30.66 -6.64 -8.23
C LYS A 2 -30.05 -5.53 -9.08
N GLY A 3 -30.38 -4.28 -8.76
CA GLY A 3 -29.81 -3.11 -9.42
C GLY A 3 -28.35 -2.95 -9.01
N PHE A 4 -27.45 -3.05 -9.98
CA PHE A 4 -26.05 -2.71 -9.79
C PHE A 4 -25.86 -1.26 -10.20
N THR A 5 -25.44 -0.41 -9.27
CA THR A 5 -25.07 0.97 -9.57
C THR A 5 -23.62 0.98 -10.04
N ARG A 6 -23.31 1.71 -11.12
CA ARG A 6 -21.91 1.84 -11.55
C ARG A 6 -21.17 2.65 -10.49
N TRP A 7 -19.91 2.28 -10.26
CA TRP A 7 -19.04 3.00 -9.33
C TRP A 7 -18.96 4.51 -9.63
N ALA A 8 -18.91 4.87 -10.92
CA ALA A 8 -18.91 6.28 -11.37
C ALA A 8 -20.14 7.05 -10.87
N ASP A 9 -21.30 6.42 -10.90
CA ASP A 9 -22.58 7.03 -10.51
C ASP A 9 -22.71 7.17 -9.00
N MET A 10 -22.01 6.33 -8.22
CA MET A 10 -21.99 6.42 -6.75
C MET A 10 -20.97 7.43 -6.23
N ARG A 11 -19.79 7.52 -6.87
CA ARG A 11 -18.69 8.36 -6.34
C ARG A 11 -18.94 9.86 -6.51
N GLY A 12 -19.64 10.28 -7.58
CA GLY A 12 -19.88 11.70 -7.86
C GLY A 12 -20.57 12.43 -6.70
N PRO A 13 -21.75 11.96 -6.25
CA PRO A 13 -22.45 12.56 -5.11
C PRO A 13 -21.66 12.51 -3.79
N ILE A 14 -20.79 11.51 -3.62
CA ILE A 14 -19.93 11.40 -2.43
C ILE A 14 -18.85 12.49 -2.47
N ILE A 15 -18.18 12.65 -3.60
CA ILE A 15 -17.13 13.66 -3.82
C ILE A 15 -17.71 15.07 -3.64
N GLU A 16 -18.88 15.35 -4.21
CA GLU A 16 -19.55 16.64 -4.05
C GLU A 16 -19.86 16.95 -2.57
N ARG A 17 -20.21 15.94 -1.78
CA ARG A 17 -20.53 16.09 -0.35
C ARG A 17 -19.31 16.30 0.54
N ILE A 18 -18.20 15.60 0.29
CA ILE A 18 -17.04 15.58 1.19
C ILE A 18 -15.85 16.41 0.68
N GLY A 19 -15.86 16.80 -0.60
CA GLY A 19 -14.77 17.49 -1.28
C GLY A 19 -13.80 16.53 -1.99
N GLU A 20 -13.17 17.01 -3.07
CA GLU A 20 -12.19 16.24 -3.86
C GLU A 20 -10.95 15.88 -3.04
N GLU A 21 -10.43 16.83 -2.25
CA GLU A 21 -9.24 16.63 -1.42
C GLU A 21 -9.45 15.54 -0.36
N GLU A 22 -10.55 15.59 0.37
CA GLU A 22 -10.91 14.59 1.40
C GLU A 22 -11.14 13.21 0.77
N PHE A 23 -11.79 13.16 -0.40
CA PHE A 23 -12.00 11.90 -1.12
C PHE A 23 -10.67 11.28 -1.56
N GLU A 24 -9.77 12.07 -2.16
CA GLU A 24 -8.47 11.56 -2.60
C GLU A 24 -7.58 11.17 -1.41
N ALA A 25 -7.58 11.94 -0.31
CA ALA A 25 -6.88 11.56 0.92
C ALA A 25 -7.39 10.23 1.51
N GLY A 26 -8.72 10.05 1.60
CA GLY A 26 -9.31 8.80 2.07
C GLY A 26 -9.03 7.61 1.15
N LYS A 27 -9.01 7.84 -0.17
CA LYS A 27 -8.63 6.84 -1.17
C LYS A 27 -7.15 6.45 -1.02
N GLU A 28 -6.25 7.43 -0.87
CA GLU A 28 -4.83 7.18 -0.64
C GLU A 28 -4.59 6.39 0.64
N GLU A 29 -5.28 6.72 1.73
CA GLU A 29 -5.19 5.99 3.00
C GLU A 29 -5.65 4.53 2.84
N LEU A 30 -6.79 4.32 2.17
CA LEU A 30 -7.31 2.96 1.91
C LEU A 30 -6.33 2.15 1.06
N GLN A 31 -5.75 2.75 0.03
CA GLN A 31 -4.74 2.10 -0.81
C GLN A 31 -3.47 1.78 -0.01
N ALA A 32 -3.02 2.69 0.87
CA ALA A 32 -1.85 2.47 1.71
C ALA A 32 -2.10 1.31 2.69
N ARG A 33 -3.27 1.25 3.33
CA ARG A 33 -3.68 0.12 4.19
C ARG A 33 -3.72 -1.20 3.42
N ALA A 34 -4.27 -1.20 2.21
CA ALA A 34 -4.32 -2.40 1.37
C ALA A 34 -2.91 -2.91 1.00
N ARG A 35 -1.99 -2.00 0.62
CA ARG A 35 -0.58 -2.34 0.37
C ARG A 35 0.11 -2.91 1.61
N GLY A 36 -0.02 -2.24 2.76
CA GLY A 36 0.55 -2.69 4.03
C GLY A 36 0.04 -4.08 4.44
N HIS A 37 -1.27 -4.31 4.32
CA HIS A 37 -1.86 -5.62 4.58
C HIS A 37 -1.31 -6.70 3.64
N ARG A 38 -1.12 -6.38 2.36
CA ARG A 38 -0.55 -7.34 1.40
C ARG A 38 0.90 -7.70 1.73
N LEU A 39 1.72 -6.75 2.18
CA LEU A 39 3.07 -7.01 2.67
C LEU A 39 3.06 -7.95 3.88
N ALA A 40 2.17 -7.69 4.85
CA ALA A 40 2.00 -8.54 6.03
C ALA A 40 1.63 -9.99 5.64
N GLU A 41 0.73 -10.16 4.67
CA GLU A 41 0.34 -11.47 4.15
C GLU A 41 1.51 -12.22 3.50
N ILE A 42 2.34 -11.53 2.70
CA ILE A 42 3.52 -12.15 2.08
C ILE A 42 4.50 -12.59 3.17
N ARG A 43 4.79 -11.74 4.16
CA ARG A 43 5.64 -12.09 5.31
C ARG A 43 5.11 -13.33 6.04
N ARG A 44 3.80 -13.37 6.35
CA ARG A 44 3.16 -14.51 7.05
C ARG A 44 3.27 -15.80 6.25
N ARG A 45 3.08 -15.75 4.92
CA ARG A 45 3.22 -16.93 4.04
C ARG A 45 4.63 -17.50 4.03
N GLN A 46 5.63 -16.67 4.30
CA GLN A 46 7.02 -17.10 4.46
C GLN A 46 7.35 -17.56 5.91
N GLY A 47 6.37 -17.63 6.81
CA GLY A 47 6.56 -18.08 8.19
C GLY A 47 7.30 -17.09 9.10
N MET A 48 7.51 -15.85 8.64
CA MET A 48 8.25 -14.84 9.40
C MET A 48 7.35 -14.05 10.35
N THR A 49 7.83 -13.77 11.56
CA THR A 49 7.22 -12.81 12.48
C THR A 49 7.63 -11.37 12.15
N GLN A 50 6.89 -10.38 12.66
CA GLN A 50 7.29 -8.97 12.53
C GLN A 50 8.65 -8.69 13.19
N ALA A 51 9.00 -9.41 14.27
CA ALA A 51 10.26 -9.23 14.98
C ALA A 51 11.46 -9.73 14.14
N GLN A 52 11.33 -10.91 13.53
CA GLN A 52 12.36 -11.45 12.64
C GLN A 52 12.58 -10.57 11.42
N LEU A 53 11.50 -10.06 10.80
CA LEU A 53 11.65 -9.12 9.68
C LEU A 53 12.30 -7.81 10.13
N ALA A 54 11.94 -7.31 11.31
CA ALA A 54 12.52 -6.09 11.86
C ALA A 54 14.04 -6.23 12.09
N GLU A 55 14.49 -7.38 12.57
CA GLU A 55 15.90 -7.72 12.74
C GLU A 55 16.65 -7.71 11.40
N LEU A 56 16.10 -8.35 10.36
CA LEU A 56 16.69 -8.32 9.01
C LEU A 56 16.76 -6.93 8.40
N MET A 57 15.77 -6.09 8.70
CA MET A 57 15.70 -4.70 8.21
C MET A 57 16.56 -3.72 9.04
N GLY A 58 17.05 -4.12 10.22
CA GLY A 58 17.72 -3.23 11.17
C GLY A 58 16.80 -2.15 11.74
N VAL A 59 15.52 -2.46 11.98
CA VAL A 59 14.52 -1.52 12.52
C VAL A 59 13.77 -2.13 13.71
N THR A 60 12.87 -1.37 14.33
CA THR A 60 12.03 -1.89 15.41
C THR A 60 10.85 -2.71 14.87
N LYS A 61 10.36 -3.69 15.66
CA LYS A 61 9.08 -4.38 15.38
C LYS A 61 7.93 -3.38 15.19
N SER A 62 7.91 -2.31 15.98
CA SER A 62 6.91 -1.24 15.85
C SER A 62 6.95 -0.63 14.45
N ARG A 63 8.14 -0.37 13.89
CA ARG A 63 8.28 0.15 12.53
C ARG A 63 7.70 -0.80 11.48
N VAL A 64 7.95 -2.11 11.59
CA VAL A 64 7.34 -3.13 10.73
C VAL A 64 5.82 -3.12 10.84
N SER A 65 5.28 -3.02 12.07
CA SER A 65 3.83 -2.89 12.29
C SER A 65 3.24 -1.64 11.64
N GLN A 66 3.93 -0.50 11.69
CA GLN A 66 3.45 0.73 11.02
C GLN A 66 3.37 0.58 9.51
N ILE A 67 4.40 -0.01 8.89
CA ILE A 67 4.42 -0.29 7.45
C ILE A 67 3.24 -1.20 7.08
N GLU A 68 3.02 -2.26 7.84
CA GLU A 68 1.95 -3.23 7.59
C GLU A 68 0.54 -2.67 7.82
N ARG A 69 0.40 -1.61 8.60
CA ARG A 69 -0.86 -0.87 8.77
C ARG A 69 -1.06 0.24 7.72
N GLY A 70 -0.16 0.34 6.75
CA GLY A 70 -0.25 1.33 5.69
C GLY A 70 0.12 2.74 6.13
N GLN A 71 0.85 2.90 7.23
CA GLN A 71 1.34 4.22 7.62
C GLN A 71 2.47 4.67 6.68
N ALA A 72 2.53 5.98 6.45
CA ALA A 72 3.49 6.61 5.55
C ALA A 72 4.91 6.09 5.78
N SER A 73 5.51 5.56 4.72
CA SER A 73 6.85 5.00 4.70
C SER A 73 7.55 5.42 3.43
N THR A 74 8.85 5.72 3.51
CA THR A 74 9.63 6.11 2.34
C THR A 74 9.82 4.92 1.40
N HIS A 75 10.06 5.22 0.12
CA HIS A 75 10.40 4.21 -0.88
C HIS A 75 11.56 3.31 -0.41
N GLU A 76 12.61 3.90 0.16
CA GLU A 76 13.78 3.17 0.68
C GLU A 76 13.39 2.16 1.78
N VAL A 77 12.48 2.53 2.68
CA VAL A 77 12.01 1.62 3.75
C VAL A 77 11.20 0.46 3.16
N LEU A 78 10.35 0.73 2.16
CA LEU A 78 9.62 -0.32 1.46
C LEU A 78 10.56 -1.23 0.65
N ALA A 79 11.60 -0.67 0.03
CA ALA A 79 12.61 -1.43 -0.69
C ALA A 79 13.35 -2.38 0.26
N ARG A 80 13.77 -1.91 1.44
CA ARG A 80 14.38 -2.75 2.48
C ARG A 80 13.43 -3.83 3.00
N TYR A 81 12.14 -3.50 3.20
CA TYR A 81 11.13 -4.48 3.61
C TYR A 81 11.02 -5.61 2.58
N VAL A 82 10.87 -5.24 1.31
CA VAL A 82 10.73 -6.19 0.21
C VAL A 82 12.02 -7.01 0.03
N ALA A 83 13.19 -6.40 0.13
CA ALA A 83 14.48 -7.08 0.06
C ALA A 83 14.68 -8.08 1.21
N ALA A 84 14.27 -7.74 2.43
CA ALA A 84 14.34 -8.65 3.58
C ALA A 84 13.38 -9.85 3.47
N LEU A 85 12.36 -9.77 2.61
CA LEU A 85 11.50 -10.88 2.20
C LEU A 85 12.00 -11.62 0.94
N GLY A 86 13.20 -11.30 0.45
CA GLY A 86 13.81 -11.89 -0.74
C GLY A 86 13.24 -11.37 -2.07
N GLY A 87 12.49 -10.27 -2.06
CA GLY A 87 11.92 -9.64 -3.25
C GLY A 87 12.73 -8.45 -3.75
N GLN A 88 12.25 -7.86 -4.85
CA GLN A 88 12.76 -6.58 -5.37
C GLN A 88 11.60 -5.60 -5.53
N LEU A 89 11.77 -4.38 -5.03
CA LEU A 89 10.81 -3.30 -5.25
C LEU A 89 11.10 -2.64 -6.60
N HIS A 90 10.07 -2.41 -7.39
CA HIS A 90 10.15 -1.65 -8.64
C HIS A 90 9.18 -0.49 -8.57
N LEU A 91 9.67 0.72 -8.80
CA LEU A 91 8.83 1.89 -8.98
C LEU A 91 8.43 1.94 -10.46
N VAL A 92 7.15 2.13 -10.73
CA VAL A 92 6.62 2.21 -12.09
C VAL A 92 5.91 3.55 -12.23
N ALA A 93 6.35 4.35 -13.19
CA ALA A 93 5.61 5.51 -13.67
C ALA A 93 4.61 5.03 -14.72
N ASP A 94 3.33 5.35 -14.51
CA ASP A 94 2.23 4.95 -15.38
C ASP A 94 1.65 6.19 -16.06
N PHE A 95 1.66 6.20 -17.40
CA PHE A 95 1.13 7.27 -18.26
C PHE A 95 -0.10 6.82 -19.06
N GLY A 96 -0.74 5.72 -18.65
CA GLY A 96 -1.89 5.12 -19.34
C GLY A 96 -1.48 4.16 -20.44
N GLU A 97 -1.03 4.68 -21.58
CA GLU A 97 -0.61 3.88 -22.74
C GLU A 97 0.83 3.34 -22.60
N GLU A 98 1.62 3.95 -21.71
CA GLU A 98 3.02 3.59 -21.49
C GLU A 98 3.31 3.45 -20.00
N GLN A 99 4.14 2.47 -19.66
CA GLN A 99 4.68 2.29 -18.32
C GLN A 99 6.21 2.25 -18.38
N LEU A 100 6.84 3.03 -17.49
CA LEU A 100 8.28 3.09 -17.35
C LEU A 100 8.66 2.61 -15.94
N LYS A 101 9.54 1.62 -15.86
CA LYS A 101 10.19 1.27 -14.58
C LYS A 101 11.20 2.37 -14.24
N VAL A 102 10.98 3.05 -13.12
CA VAL A 102 11.83 4.11 -12.59
C VAL A 102 12.76 3.49 -11.54
N GLY A 103 14.06 3.65 -11.73
CA GLY A 103 15.08 3.10 -10.82
C GLY A 103 16.39 2.86 -11.51
#